data_AF-A0A7Y8IXN2-F1
#
_entry.id   AF-A0A7Y8IXN2-F1
#
_cell.length_a   1.000
_cell.length_b   1.000
_cell.length_c   1.000
_cell.angle_alpha   90.00
_cell.angle_beta   90.00
_cell.angle_gamma   90.00
#
_symmetry.space_group_name_H-M   'P 1'
#
loop_
_entity.id
_entity.type
_entity.pdbx_description
1 polymer ?
#
loop_
_entity_poly.entity_id
_entity_poly.type
_entity_poly.pdbx_seq_one_letter_code
_entity_poly.pdbx_strand_id
1 'polypeptide(L)'
;MPPRFRILCLVALLPALAYALGRLYAPVLVEYVVEETLLQKAPTGMDPALVRSRLASTLAASPDRNSRLKLLFEIARSLEKYPRLTPEDMDRLVPASNQGATAPD
;
A
#
# COMPACT_ATOMS: atom_id res chain seq x y z
N MET A 1 -6.97 26.20 -36.48
CA MET A 1 -7.89 25.65 -35.44
C MET A 1 -8.71 26.78 -34.86
N PRO A 2 -10.05 26.72 -34.95
CA PRO A 2 -10.92 27.74 -34.38
C PRO A 2 -10.78 27.79 -32.85
N PRO A 3 -10.93 28.97 -32.21
CA PRO A 3 -10.68 29.15 -30.77
C PRO A 3 -11.54 28.24 -29.88
N ARG A 4 -12.74 27.91 -30.36
CA ARG A 4 -13.68 26.99 -29.70
C ARG A 4 -13.14 25.57 -29.57
N PHE A 5 -12.38 25.10 -30.57
CA PHE A 5 -11.75 23.77 -30.54
C PHE A 5 -10.61 23.70 -29.52
N ARG A 6 -9.86 24.80 -29.33
CA ARG A 6 -8.78 24.86 -28.33
C ARG A 6 -9.33 24.77 -26.90
N ILE A 7 -10.43 25.46 -26.64
CA ILE A 7 -11.11 25.43 -25.33
C ILE A 7 -11.67 24.03 -25.05
N LEU A 8 -12.32 23.40 -26.04
CA LEU A 8 -12.85 22.05 -25.91
C LEU A 8 -11.74 21.01 -25.67
N CYS A 9 -10.63 21.10 -26.39
CA CYS A 9 -9.46 20.25 -26.15
C CYS A 9 -8.88 20.48 -24.76
N LEU A 10 -8.76 21.72 -24.30
CA LEU A 10 -8.23 22.03 -22.97
C LEU A 10 -9.12 21.46 -21.86
N VAL A 11 -10.45 21.63 -21.99
CA VAL A 11 -11.44 21.13 -21.03
C VAL A 11 -11.48 19.60 -21.00
N ALA A 12 -11.23 18.93 -22.13
CA ALA A 12 -11.13 17.47 -22.16
C ALA A 12 -9.78 16.94 -21.65
N LEU A 13 -8.68 17.69 -21.88
CA LEU A 13 -7.33 17.27 -21.51
C LEU A 13 -7.09 17.30 -19.99
N LEU A 14 -7.60 18.34 -19.30
CA LEU A 14 -7.42 18.52 -17.87
C LEU A 14 -7.95 17.35 -17.00
N PRO A 15 -9.20 16.87 -17.18
CA PRO A 15 -9.71 15.74 -16.40
C PRO A 15 -9.03 14.43 -16.79
N ALA A 16 -8.67 14.23 -18.06
CA ALA A 16 -7.91 13.05 -18.49
C ALA A 16 -6.53 13.01 -17.83
N LEU A 17 -5.84 14.15 -17.75
CA LEU A 17 -4.56 14.28 -17.07
C LEU A 17 -4.71 14.05 -15.56
N ALA A 18 -5.72 14.64 -14.93
CA ALA A 18 -6.01 14.42 -13.52
C ALA A 18 -6.29 12.94 -13.21
N TYR A 19 -7.08 12.26 -14.05
CA TYR A 19 -7.37 10.83 -13.92
C TYR A 19 -6.11 9.98 -14.09
N ALA A 20 -5.27 10.29 -15.09
CA ALA A 20 -4.01 9.59 -15.32
C ALA A 20 -3.05 9.76 -14.13
N LEU A 21 -2.89 10.98 -13.63
CA LEU A 21 -2.07 11.27 -12.45
C LEU A 21 -2.61 10.53 -11.22
N GLY A 22 -3.92 10.59 -10.97
CA GLY A 22 -4.56 9.83 -9.89
C GLY A 22 -4.26 8.34 -9.97
N ARG A 23 -4.35 7.74 -11.17
CA ARG A 23 -4.04 6.32 -11.38
C ARG A 23 -2.56 5.97 -11.19
N LEU A 24 -1.66 6.93 -11.35
CA LEU A 24 -0.22 6.75 -11.13
C LEU A 24 0.14 6.86 -9.64
N TYR A 25 -0.40 7.87 -8.95
CA TYR A 25 -0.05 8.18 -7.55
C TYR A 25 -0.89 7.47 -6.49
N ALA A 26 -2.11 7.04 -6.81
CA ALA A 26 -2.99 6.34 -5.87
C ALA A 26 -2.33 5.16 -5.13
N PRO A 27 -1.56 4.24 -5.77
CA PRO A 27 -0.96 3.13 -5.04
C PRO A 27 0.08 3.56 -4.02
N VAL A 28 0.88 4.58 -4.33
CA VAL A 28 1.90 5.09 -3.40
C VAL A 28 1.23 5.70 -2.17
N LEU A 29 0.13 6.43 -2.37
CA LEU A 29 -0.66 6.97 -1.27
C LEU A 29 -1.31 5.87 -0.42
N VAL A 30 -1.86 4.83 -1.05
CA VAL A 30 -2.47 3.70 -0.32
C VAL A 30 -1.42 2.96 0.50
N GLU A 31 -0.26 2.69 -0.08
CA GLU A 31 0.87 2.04 0.63
C GLU A 31 1.29 2.86 1.85
N TYR A 32 1.49 4.17 1.67
CA TYR A 32 1.85 5.08 2.76
C TYR A 32 0.80 5.12 3.88
N VAL A 33 -0.49 5.22 3.53
CA VAL A 33 -1.57 5.25 4.53
C VAL A 33 -1.65 3.94 5.29
N VAL A 34 -1.48 2.80 4.60
CA VAL A 34 -1.47 1.48 5.24
C VAL A 34 -0.27 1.34 6.19
N GLU A 35 0.91 1.80 5.78
CA GLU A 35 2.11 1.82 6.63
C GLU A 35 1.89 2.65 7.89
N GLU A 36 1.44 3.90 7.76
CA GLU A 36 1.18 4.79 8.90
C GLU A 36 0.10 4.20 9.82
N THR A 37 -0.94 3.59 9.25
CA THR A 37 -1.99 2.93 10.04
C THR A 37 -1.45 1.71 10.79
N LEU A 38 -0.56 0.93 10.18
CA LEU A 38 0.12 -0.20 10.84
C LEU A 38 1.00 0.29 11.99
N LEU A 39 1.76 1.37 11.79
CA LEU A 39 2.62 1.95 12.82
C LEU A 39 1.81 2.50 14.00
N GLN A 40 0.70 3.18 13.73
CA GLN A 40 -0.19 3.71 14.77
C GLN A 40 -0.89 2.60 15.57
N LYS A 41 -1.19 1.48 14.92
CA LYS A 41 -1.89 0.34 15.54
C LYS A 41 -0.96 -0.75 16.02
N ALA A 42 0.35 -0.62 15.79
CA ALA A 42 1.33 -1.63 16.13
C ALA A 42 1.29 -1.99 17.62
N PRO A 43 1.65 -3.23 17.98
CA PRO A 43 1.80 -3.64 19.37
C PRO A 43 2.77 -2.72 20.11
N THR A 44 2.46 -2.39 21.36
CA THR A 44 3.32 -1.54 22.20
C THR A 44 4.72 -2.13 22.31
N GLY A 45 5.75 -1.35 21.96
CA GLY A 45 7.15 -1.78 22.03
C GLY A 45 7.68 -2.45 20.76
N MET A 46 6.87 -2.58 19.70
CA MET A 46 7.36 -3.03 18.40
C MET A 46 8.15 -1.93 17.69
N ASP A 47 9.31 -2.28 17.15
CA ASP A 47 10.15 -1.34 16.39
C ASP A 47 9.47 -0.93 15.07
N PRO A 48 9.26 0.38 14.82
CA PRO A 48 8.74 0.88 13.55
C PRO A 48 9.50 0.38 12.32
N ALA A 49 10.83 0.21 12.42
CA ALA A 49 11.64 -0.28 11.31
C ALA A 49 11.29 -1.73 10.95
N LEU A 50 10.93 -2.53 11.95
CA LEU A 50 10.52 -3.92 11.78
C LEU A 50 9.13 -4.04 11.16
N VAL A 51 8.20 -3.14 11.50
CA VAL A 51 6.88 -3.07 10.84
C VAL A 51 7.04 -2.75 9.35
N ARG A 52 7.88 -1.75 9.03
CA ARG A 52 8.19 -1.36 7.65
C ARG A 52 8.83 -2.49 6.85
N SER A 53 9.82 -3.17 7.43
CA SER A 53 10.51 -4.27 6.74
C SER A 53 9.58 -5.44 6.45
N ARG A 54 8.70 -5.79 7.41
CA ARG A 54 7.67 -6.80 7.22
C ARG A 54 6.69 -6.42 6.11
N LEU A 55 6.21 -5.17 6.09
CA LEU A 55 5.29 -4.70 5.05
C LEU A 55 5.95 -4.76 3.67
N ALA A 56 7.18 -4.25 3.56
CA ALA A 56 7.96 -4.31 2.32
C ALA A 56 8.17 -5.74 1.83
N SER A 57 8.47 -6.69 2.75
CA SER A 57 8.64 -8.10 2.38
C SER A 57 7.34 -8.74 1.88
N THR A 58 6.20 -8.41 2.51
CA THR A 58 4.87 -8.89 2.11
C THR A 58 4.47 -8.35 0.74
N LEU A 59 4.76 -7.07 0.47
CA LEU A 59 4.51 -6.45 -0.82
C LEU A 59 5.45 -6.96 -1.91
N ALA A 60 6.71 -7.25 -1.57
CA ALA A 60 7.70 -7.82 -2.50
C ALA A 60 7.33 -9.25 -2.94
N ALA A 61 6.65 -10.01 -2.09
CA ALA A 61 6.14 -11.34 -2.42
C ALA A 61 5.00 -11.31 -3.46
N SER A 62 4.39 -10.14 -3.72
CA SER A 62 3.32 -9.99 -4.70
C SER A 62 3.87 -9.68 -6.10
N PRO A 63 3.52 -10.49 -7.13
CA PRO A 63 4.19 -10.46 -8.43
C PRO A 63 3.93 -9.19 -9.26
N ASP A 64 2.78 -8.55 -9.10
CA ASP A 64 2.36 -7.41 -9.91
C ASP A 64 1.71 -6.27 -9.09
N ARG A 65 1.61 -5.09 -9.71
CA ARG A 65 1.10 -3.86 -9.07
C ARG A 65 -0.36 -3.98 -8.63
N ASN A 66 -1.20 -4.70 -9.36
CA ASN A 66 -2.60 -4.87 -8.98
C ASN A 66 -2.73 -5.84 -7.80
N SER A 67 -1.94 -6.91 -7.78
CA SER A 67 -1.89 -7.84 -6.65
C SER A 67 -1.41 -7.14 -5.37
N ARG A 68 -0.37 -6.30 -5.47
CA ARG A 68 0.09 -5.44 -4.36
C ARG A 68 -1.01 -4.52 -3.84
N LEU A 69 -1.71 -3.84 -4.74
CA LEU A 69 -2.84 -2.98 -4.38
C LEU A 69 -3.97 -3.74 -3.69
N LYS A 70 -4.34 -4.92 -4.20
CA LYS A 70 -5.35 -5.78 -3.56
C LYS A 70 -4.94 -6.17 -2.15
N LEU A 71 -3.68 -6.58 -1.98
CA LEU A 71 -3.12 -6.93 -0.69
C LEU A 71 -3.15 -5.74 0.28
N LEU A 72 -2.77 -4.54 -0.17
CA LEU A 72 -2.87 -3.32 0.63
C LEU A 72 -4.31 -3.02 1.07
N PHE A 73 -5.29 -3.22 0.19
CA PHE A 73 -6.71 -3.07 0.54
C PHE A 73 -7.19 -4.12 1.55
N GLU A 74 -6.73 -5.36 1.44
CA GLU A 74 -7.05 -6.43 2.41
C GLU A 74 -6.45 -6.13 3.79
N ILE A 75 -5.21 -5.65 3.83
CA ILE A 75 -4.57 -5.18 5.07
C ILE A 75 -5.37 -4.00 5.64
N ALA A 76 -5.63 -2.95 4.86
CA ALA A 76 -6.40 -1.78 5.30
C ALA A 76 -7.75 -2.15 5.90
N ARG A 77 -8.52 -3.01 5.20
CA ARG A 77 -9.82 -3.50 5.66
C ARG A 77 -9.73 -4.29 6.95
N SER A 78 -8.64 -5.01 7.16
CA SER A 78 -8.42 -5.74 8.40
C SER A 78 -8.04 -4.79 9.53
N LEU A 79 -7.22 -3.77 9.26
CA LEU A 79 -6.87 -2.73 10.23
C LEU A 79 -8.06 -1.93 10.70
N GLU A 80 -9.10 -1.72 9.88
CA GLU A 80 -10.34 -1.06 10.31
C GLU A 80 -11.02 -1.78 11.48
N LYS A 81 -10.90 -3.11 11.54
CA LYS A 81 -11.56 -3.93 12.57
C LYS A 81 -10.86 -3.88 13.93
N TYR A 82 -9.57 -3.58 13.94
CA TYR A 82 -8.75 -3.65 15.16
C TYR A 82 -8.33 -2.24 15.60
N PRO A 83 -8.74 -1.76 16.78
CA PRO A 83 -8.26 -0.47 17.30
C PRO A 83 -6.78 -0.53 17.71
N ARG A 84 -6.28 -1.69 18.10
CA ARG A 84 -4.86 -2.01 18.33
C ARG A 84 -4.59 -3.42 17.83
N LEU A 85 -3.43 -3.64 17.24
CA LEU A 85 -2.98 -4.96 16.80
C LEU A 85 -2.33 -5.70 17.95
N THR A 86 -2.68 -6.96 18.11
CA THR A 86 -1.87 -7.89 18.90
C THR A 86 -0.67 -8.37 18.06
N PRO A 87 0.37 -8.94 18.69
CA PRO A 87 1.46 -9.58 17.95
C PRO A 87 0.95 -10.66 16.97
N GLU A 88 -0.08 -11.42 17.37
CA GLU A 88 -0.70 -12.47 16.56
C GLU A 88 -1.43 -11.91 15.33
N ASP A 89 -2.12 -10.77 15.48
CA ASP A 89 -2.76 -10.08 14.36
C ASP A 89 -1.72 -9.51 13.40
N MET A 90 -0.60 -9.00 13.94
CA MET A 90 0.51 -8.51 13.12
C MET A 90 1.11 -9.65 12.28
N ASP A 91 1.34 -10.82 12.88
CA ASP A 91 1.89 -11.97 12.14
C ASP A 91 0.92 -12.52 11.07
N ARG A 92 -0.40 -12.35 11.27
CA ARG A 92 -1.41 -12.70 10.26
C ARG A 92 -1.46 -11.71 9.09
N LEU A 93 -1.35 -10.41 9.39
CA LEU A 93 -1.47 -9.35 8.38
C LEU A 93 -0.17 -9.12 7.62
N VAL A 94 0.94 -9.16 8.34
CA VAL A 94 2.26 -8.87 7.83
C VAL A 94 3.25 -9.84 8.49
N PRO A 95 3.34 -11.07 7.98
CA PRO A 95 4.16 -12.12 8.59
C PRO A 95 5.62 -11.68 8.70
N ALA A 96 6.28 -12.11 9.78
CA ALA A 96 7.72 -12.00 9.87
C ALA A 96 8.34 -12.70 8.64
N SER A 97 9.09 -11.96 7.84
CA SER A 97 9.79 -12.52 6.68
C SER A 97 10.65 -13.69 7.15
N ASN A 98 10.34 -14.90 6.68
CA ASN A 98 11.09 -16.10 6.97
C ASN A 98 12.41 -16.13 6.18
N GLN A 99 13.21 -15.06 6.25
CA GLN A 99 14.61 -15.07 5.81
C GLN A 99 15.44 -15.73 6.91
N GLY A 100 15.29 -17.05 7.02
CA GLY A 100 15.91 -17.88 8.05
C GLY A 100 15.61 -19.38 7.92
N ALA A 101 15.19 -19.87 6.76
CA ALA A 101 15.12 -21.30 6.49
C ALA A 101 16.14 -21.68 5.41
N THR A 102 17.37 -21.92 5.88
CA THR A 102 18.36 -22.90 5.38
C THR A 102 18.51 -23.07 3.86
N ALA A 103 19.68 -22.65 3.34
CA ALA A 103 20.42 -23.50 2.42
C ALA A 103 20.64 -24.86 3.10
N PRO A 104 20.28 -25.99 2.47
CA PRO A 104 20.92 -27.27 2.77
C PRO A 104 22.23 -27.37 1.97
N ASP A 105 23.20 -28.04 2.60
CA ASP A 105 24.60 -28.20 2.20
C ASP A 105 24.85 -28.63 0.73
#